data_AF-A0A2N6A4Z5-F1
#
_entry.id   AF-A0A2N6A4Z5-F1
#
_cell.length_a   1.000
_cell.length_b   1.000
_cell.length_c   1.000
_cell.angle_alpha   90.00
_cell.angle_beta   90.00
_cell.angle_gamma   90.00
#
_symmetry.space_group_name_H-M   'P 1'
#
loop_
_entity.id
_entity.type
_entity.pdbx_description
1 polymer ?
#
loop_
_entity_poly.entity_id
_entity_poly.type
_entity_poly.pdbx_seq_one_letter_code
_entity_poly.pdbx_strand_id
1 'polypeptide(L)' 'MWEYILSLIWFYFPAGAANMAPVLFKWLPVLNFPVDLNKKFKGQAIFGSNKTYRGFLMGVVVAIA' A
#
# COMPACT_ATOMS: atom_id res chain seq x y z
N MET A 1 -24.36 -13.74 13.39
CA MET A 1 -23.02 -13.34 13.89
C MET A 1 -21.92 -13.73 12.91
N TRP A 2 -21.79 -15.01 12.55
CA TRP A 2 -20.79 -15.47 11.58
C TRP A 2 -20.92 -14.81 10.19
N GLU A 3 -22.15 -14.70 9.68
CA GLU A 3 -22.44 -13.98 8.42
C GLU A 3 -21.90 -12.54 8.40
N TYR A 4 -22.01 -11.82 9.52
CA TYR A 4 -21.49 -10.46 9.64
C TYR A 4 -19.96 -10.43 9.61
N ILE A 5 -19.31 -11.39 10.27
CA ILE A 5 -17.85 -11.50 10.26
C ILE A 5 -17.36 -11.79 8.84
N LEU A 6 -17.98 -12.74 8.14
CA LEU A 6 -17.63 -13.05 6.75
C LEU A 6 -17.86 -11.85 5.82
N SER A 7 -18.96 -11.12 6.00
CA SER A 7 -19.26 -9.91 5.22
C SER A 7 -18.21 -8.82 5.46
N LEU A 8 -17.75 -8.63 6.70
CA LEU A 8 -16.70 -7.66 7.03
C LEU A 8 -15.35 -8.06 6.46
N ILE A 9 -15.00 -9.36 6.54
CA ILE A 9 -13.76 -9.88 5.93
C ILE A 9 -13.80 -9.66 4.42
N TRP A 10 -14.91 -10.00 3.77
CA TRP A 10 -15.09 -9.77 2.33
C TRP A 10 -15.00 -8.29 1.97
N PHE A 11 -15.64 -7.42 2.76
CA PHE A 11 -15.59 -5.97 2.57
C PHE A 11 -14.17 -5.39 2.74
N TYR A 12 -13.40 -5.87 3.72
CA TYR A 12 -12.02 -5.42 3.97
C TYR A 12 -10.97 -6.11 3.10
N PHE A 13 -11.32 -7.20 2.43
CA PHE A 13 -10.39 -8.01 1.64
C PHE A 13 -9.59 -7.18 0.63
N PRO A 14 -10.19 -6.26 -0.16
CA PRO A 14 -9.43 -5.41 -1.08
C PRO A 14 -8.38 -4.54 -0.38
N ALA A 15 -8.71 -4.00 0.79
CA ALA A 15 -7.78 -3.19 1.58
C ALA A 15 -6.61 -4.02 2.13
N GLY A 16 -6.88 -5.25 2.59
CA GLY A 16 -5.86 -6.19 3.01
C GLY A 16 -4.93 -6.58 1.86
N ALA A 17 -5.49 -6.89 0.69
CA ALA A 17 -4.74 -7.20 -0.52
C ALA A 17 -3.85 -6.02 -0.97
N ALA A 18 -4.39 -4.81 -0.98
CA ALA A 18 -3.65 -3.59 -1.30
C ALA A 18 -2.45 -3.36 -0.36
N ASN A 19 -2.59 -3.66 0.93
CA ASN A 19 -1.53 -3.50 1.93
C ASN A 19 -0.36 -4.49 1.71
N MET A 20 -0.62 -5.67 1.13
CA MET A 20 0.42 -6.63 0.78
C MET A 20 1.20 -6.24 -0.49
N ALA A 21 0.61 -5.43 -1.36
CA ALA A 21 1.18 -5.09 -2.67
C ALA A 21 2.61 -4.51 -2.63
N PRO A 22 2.98 -3.57 -1.74
CA PRO A 22 4.35 -3.04 -1.70
C PRO A 22 5.44 -4.10 -1.48
N VAL A 23 5.11 -5.20 -0.79
CA VAL A 23 6.02 -6.32 -0.55
C VAL A 23 6.05 -7.25 -1.76
N LEU A 24 4.87 -7.61 -2.28
CA LEU A 24 4.74 -8.49 -3.45
C LEU A 24 5.41 -7.93 -4.71
N PHE A 25 5.35 -6.61 -4.90
CA PHE A 25 5.91 -5.92 -6.07
C PHE A 25 7.26 -5.24 -5.78
N LYS A 26 7.96 -5.61 -4.71
CA LYS A 26 9.28 -5.04 -4.36
C LYS A 26 10.32 -5.20 -5.48
N TRP A 27 10.22 -6.26 -6.27
CA TRP A 27 11.13 -6.59 -7.38
C TRP A 27 10.98 -5.66 -8.60
N LEU A 28 9.87 -4.92 -8.72
CA LEU A 28 9.65 -4.00 -9.83
C LEU A 28 10.50 -2.72 -9.63
N PRO A 29 11.42 -2.38 -10.56
CA PRO A 29 12.32 -1.23 -10.36
C PRO A 29 11.64 0.13 -10.63
N VAL A 30 10.47 0.12 -11.27
CA VAL A 30 9.74 1.31 -11.70
C VAL A 30 9.02 1.95 -10.52
N LEU A 31 8.99 3.29 -10.48
CA LEU A 31 8.33 4.11 -9.44
C LEU A 31 8.81 3.82 -8.00
N ASN A 32 10.05 3.34 -7.85
CA ASN A 32 10.71 3.14 -6.55
C ASN A 32 11.16 4.47 -5.92
N PHE A 33 10.23 5.43 -5.81
CA PHE A 33 10.48 6.77 -5.27
C PHE A 33 9.49 7.05 -4.13
N PRO A 34 9.94 7.65 -3.01
CA PRO A 34 9.06 7.94 -1.87
C PRO A 34 7.90 8.86 -2.22
N VAL A 35 6.71 8.57 -1.67
CA VAL A 35 5.48 9.35 -1.93
C VAL A 35 5.50 10.74 -1.30
N ASP A 36 6.39 11.00 -0.35
CA ASP A 36 6.61 12.33 0.23
C ASP A 36 7.58 13.19 -0.59
N LEU A 37 8.02 12.73 -1.76
CA LEU A 37 9.00 13.42 -2.60
C LEU A 37 10.34 13.70 -1.87
N ASN A 38 10.74 12.81 -0.95
CA ASN A 38 11.89 13.01 -0.04
C ASN A 38 11.78 14.25 0.86
N LYS A 39 10.58 14.81 1.03
CA LYS A 39 10.38 15.92 1.97
C LYS A 39 10.62 15.44 3.40
N LYS A 40 11.15 16.35 4.21
CA LYS A 40 11.44 16.10 5.62
C LYS A 40 10.65 17.06 6.50
N PHE A 41 10.14 16.56 7.62
CA PHE A 41 9.59 17.34 8.70
C PHE A 41 10.43 17.11 9.96
N LYS A 42 10.95 18.19 10.56
CA LYS A 42 11.88 18.12 11.71
C LYS A 42 13.07 17.18 11.48
N GLY A 43 13.61 17.19 10.26
CA GLY A 43 14.76 16.36 9.87
C GLY A 43 14.44 14.90 9.52
N GLN A 44 13.18 14.45 9.65
CA GLN A 44 12.76 13.07 9.36
C GLN A 44 11.87 13.02 8.11
N ALA A 45 11.97 11.93 7.33
CA ALA A 45 11.07 11.72 6.19
C ALA A 45 9.61 11.66 6.67
N ILE A 46 8.69 12.27 5.92
CA ILE A 46 7.29 12.43 6.35
C ILE A 46 6.60 11.07 6.45
N PHE A 47 6.78 10.20 5.45
CA PHE A 47 6.16 8.88 5.42
C PHE A 47 7.17 7.73 5.55
N GLY A 48 8.46 8.05 5.61
CA GLY A 48 9.55 7.09 5.56
C GLY A 48 9.86 6.61 4.14
N SER A 49 11.04 6.03 3.96
CA SER A 49 11.56 5.60 2.65
C SER A 49 10.82 4.42 2.02
N ASN A 50 10.09 3.64 2.83
CA ASN A 50 9.39 2.43 2.38
C ASN A 50 8.03 2.70 1.73
N LYS A 51 7.49 3.92 1.83
CA LYS A 51 6.23 4.32 1.20
C LYS A 51 6.53 4.91 -0.17
N THR A 52 6.46 4.08 -1.20
CA THR A 52 6.84 4.44 -2.58
C THR A 52 5.63 4.55 -3.50
N TYR A 53 5.73 5.34 -4.58
CA TYR A 53 4.69 5.44 -5.61
C TYR A 53 4.39 4.08 -6.24
N ARG A 54 5.41 3.23 -6.43
CA ARG A 54 5.24 1.84 -6.83
C ARG A 54 4.28 1.09 -5.91
N GLY A 55 4.57 1.08 -4.60
CA GLY A 55 3.74 0.37 -3.64
C GLY A 55 2.31 0.91 -3.59
N PHE A 56 2.16 2.23 -3.68
CA PHE A 56 0.85 2.89 -3.71
C PHE A 56 0.02 2.48 -4.94
N LEU A 57 0.59 2.60 -6.14
CA LEU A 57 -0.12 2.30 -7.38
C LEU A 57 -0.39 0.80 -7.54
N MET A 58 0.57 -0.06 -7.18
CA MET A 58 0.34 -1.51 -7.17
C MET A 58 -0.74 -1.89 -6.15
N GLY A 59 -0.80 -1.20 -5.01
CA GLY A 59 -1.88 -1.38 -4.03
C GLY A 59 -3.26 -1.02 -4.60
N VAL A 60 -3.37 0.09 -5.33
CA VAL A 60 -4.62 0.48 -6.02
C VAL A 60 -5.03 -0.56 -7.07
N VAL A 61 -4.07 -1.04 -7.88
CA VAL A 61 -4.33 -2.07 -8.89
C VAL A 61 -4.83 -3.36 -8.23
N VAL A 62 -4.14 -3.84 -7.19
CA VAL A 62 -4.52 -5.06 -6.45
C VAL A 62 -5.87 -4.94 -5.75
N ALA A 63 -6.28 -3.74 -5.34
CA ALA A 63 -7.57 -3.54 -4.69
C ALA A 63 -8.76 -3.59 -5.67
N ILE A 64 -8.52 -3.27 -6.95
CA ILE A 64 -9.57 -3.05 -7.96
C ILE A 64 -9.65 -4.21 -8.96
N ALA A 65 -8.53 -4.88 -9.23
CA ALA A 65 -8.43 -6.04 -10.12
C ALA A 65 -8.85 -7.34 -9.42
#